data_AF-A0A522Z017-F1
#
_entry.id   AF-A0A522Z017-F1
#
_cell.length_a   1.000
_cell.length_b   1.000
_cell.length_c   1.000
_cell.angle_alpha   90.00
_cell.angle_beta   90.00
_cell.angle_gamma   90.00
#
_symmetry.space_group_name_H-M   'P 1'
#
loop_
_entity.id
_entity.type
_entity.pdbx_description
1 polymer ?
#
loop_
_entity_poly.entity_id
_entity_poly.type
_entity_poly.pdbx_seq_one_letter_code
_entity_poly.pdbx_strand_id
1 'polypeptide(L)'
;MQESSLWFTHVDEEWNVDNDHKHVKFTGNKKTWNWKNCFFSAIKEQDRIRVTVRSFGYVQSKLHEKQSTINFEYDFTISEIPKPAPSDHLEPLGNTGAKQYSDNKYPSYELVLTKENEADPDKKKCVIWEWSNDVPLKETNVYKVYTMLQDVQTGSSGGTEKPNNVIPFLPFSDQEDLPEQVLPIIYQPAIDTLKNFIRQIHIFKISDIEYEVTLIFNNEELRDSKIFQEFYNVIRPEIYGRTEDVESFRIMLVDGLPKQFTFEGIYSGNHGICADTIHGDKRHWWNIGGPKKRPILYFLASNRHPKVFVNTSNHALAQHDNNKNLWKWEYLTWGKDNPVVVGHKRKDEVNALLNDFHESLRVEVIKSEIQKNHDEHDLDNIAGKYRTFAEKEFLVSPRLANELVRMAINKIKNPA
;
A
#
# COMPACT_ATOMS: atom_id res chain seq x y z
N MET A 1 -4.91 -21.50 -2.32
CA MET A 1 -6.04 -20.66 -1.87
C MET A 1 -7.28 -21.12 -2.61
N GLN A 2 -8.40 -21.35 -1.93
CA GLN A 2 -9.66 -21.68 -2.61
C GLN A 2 -10.28 -20.39 -3.15
N GLU A 3 -10.60 -20.35 -4.44
CA GLU A 3 -11.28 -19.19 -5.03
C GLU A 3 -12.71 -19.08 -4.47
N SER A 4 -13.13 -17.88 -4.09
CA SER A 4 -14.50 -17.60 -3.64
C SER A 4 -15.40 -17.36 -4.85
N SER A 5 -16.61 -17.94 -4.84
CA SER A 5 -17.63 -17.68 -5.87
C SER A 5 -18.26 -16.29 -5.75
N LEU A 6 -18.00 -15.58 -4.65
CA LEU A 6 -18.66 -14.31 -4.37
C LEU A 6 -18.06 -13.16 -5.18
N TRP A 7 -18.96 -12.30 -5.62
CA TRP A 7 -18.69 -11.03 -6.26
C TRP A 7 -19.11 -9.86 -5.37
N PHE A 8 -18.43 -8.75 -5.55
CA PHE A 8 -18.78 -7.46 -4.95
C PHE A 8 -18.91 -6.39 -6.03
N THR A 9 -20.07 -5.77 -6.09
CA THR A 9 -20.38 -4.70 -7.03
C THR A 9 -20.68 -3.42 -6.27
N HIS A 10 -20.02 -2.32 -6.66
CA HIS A 10 -20.34 -0.99 -6.14
C HIS A 10 -20.22 0.07 -7.23
N VAL A 11 -20.92 1.19 -7.04
CA VAL A 11 -20.72 2.39 -7.85
C VAL A 11 -19.78 3.33 -7.11
N ASP A 12 -18.82 3.88 -7.82
CA ASP A 12 -17.94 4.91 -7.31
C ASP A 12 -17.55 5.92 -8.40
N GLU A 13 -16.85 6.98 -8.00
CA GLU A 13 -16.31 7.95 -8.93
C GLU A 13 -15.15 7.38 -9.72
N GLU A 14 -15.18 7.62 -11.03
CA GLU A 14 -14.04 7.36 -11.88
C GLU A 14 -12.93 8.35 -11.56
N TRP A 15 -11.71 7.86 -11.56
CA TRP A 15 -10.53 8.67 -11.42
C TRP A 15 -9.66 8.47 -12.65
N ASN A 16 -8.94 9.53 -13.01
CA ASN A 16 -7.89 9.49 -14.00
C ASN A 16 -6.60 9.98 -13.35
N VAL A 17 -5.48 9.53 -13.90
CA VAL A 17 -4.20 10.18 -13.66
C VAL A 17 -3.91 11.03 -14.89
N ASP A 18 -3.49 12.26 -14.67
CA ASP A 18 -3.15 13.16 -15.77
C ASP A 18 -2.05 12.60 -16.69
N ASN A 19 -1.87 13.21 -17.85
CA ASN A 19 -0.99 12.70 -18.90
C ASN A 19 0.48 12.49 -18.44
N ASP A 20 0.89 13.23 -17.41
CA ASP A 20 2.22 13.11 -16.82
C ASP A 20 2.31 11.97 -15.79
N HIS A 21 1.21 11.25 -15.52
CA HIS A 21 1.07 10.18 -14.53
C HIS A 21 1.28 10.66 -13.08
N LYS A 22 1.01 11.93 -12.81
CA LYS A 22 1.37 12.60 -11.55
C LYS A 22 0.15 12.85 -10.68
N HIS A 23 -0.93 13.40 -11.18
CA HIS A 23 -2.03 13.80 -10.28
C HIS A 23 -3.26 12.91 -10.47
N VAL A 24 -3.73 12.31 -9.39
CA VAL A 24 -5.03 11.63 -9.36
C VAL A 24 -6.11 12.69 -9.30
N LYS A 25 -7.02 12.66 -10.27
CA LYS A 25 -8.21 13.51 -10.30
C LYS A 25 -9.43 12.65 -10.49
N PHE A 26 -10.40 12.83 -9.60
CA PHE A 26 -11.73 12.29 -9.80
C PHE A 26 -12.44 13.07 -10.91
N THR A 27 -13.11 12.36 -11.81
CA THR A 27 -13.64 12.93 -13.05
C THR A 27 -15.04 13.49 -12.90
N GLY A 28 -15.71 13.26 -11.76
CA GLY A 28 -17.14 13.46 -11.59
C GLY A 28 -18.00 12.38 -12.25
N ASN A 29 -17.44 11.54 -13.14
CA ASN A 29 -18.19 10.45 -13.77
C ASN A 29 -18.32 9.27 -12.80
N LYS A 30 -19.46 8.60 -12.86
CA LYS A 30 -19.71 7.40 -12.04
C LYS A 30 -19.42 6.13 -12.83
N LYS A 31 -18.83 5.16 -12.15
CA LYS A 31 -18.51 3.86 -12.71
C LYS A 31 -18.90 2.75 -11.75
N THR A 32 -19.43 1.67 -12.33
CA THR A 32 -19.72 0.43 -11.62
C THR A 32 -18.46 -0.44 -11.65
N TRP A 33 -18.03 -0.90 -10.48
CA TRP A 33 -16.89 -1.76 -10.28
C TRP A 33 -17.39 -3.13 -9.83
N ASN A 34 -16.95 -4.20 -10.51
CA ASN A 34 -17.27 -5.58 -10.15
C ASN A 34 -15.99 -6.30 -9.78
N TRP A 35 -15.92 -6.82 -8.57
CA TRP A 35 -14.78 -7.57 -8.05
C TRP A 35 -15.19 -9.01 -7.83
N LYS A 36 -14.39 -9.95 -8.33
CA LYS A 36 -14.57 -11.39 -8.11
C LYS A 36 -13.71 -11.89 -6.96
N ASN A 37 -13.89 -13.15 -6.58
CA ASN A 37 -13.11 -13.82 -5.54
C ASN A 37 -13.14 -13.03 -4.21
N CYS A 38 -14.33 -12.54 -3.83
CA CYS A 38 -14.49 -11.68 -2.67
C CYS A 38 -14.74 -12.47 -1.39
N PHE A 39 -14.21 -11.96 -0.28
CA PHE A 39 -14.36 -12.48 1.07
C PHE A 39 -14.87 -11.35 1.97
N PHE A 40 -15.76 -11.67 2.90
CA PHE A 40 -16.45 -10.67 3.70
C PHE A 40 -16.27 -10.94 5.17
N SER A 41 -15.86 -9.91 5.89
CA SER A 41 -15.85 -9.91 7.36
C SER A 41 -16.62 -8.67 7.84
N ALA A 42 -17.12 -8.72 9.07
CA ALA A 42 -17.81 -7.58 9.64
C ALA A 42 -17.54 -7.47 11.13
N ILE A 43 -17.58 -6.24 11.62
CA ILE A 43 -17.49 -5.90 13.04
C ILE A 43 -18.59 -4.90 13.40
N LYS A 44 -19.01 -4.94 14.66
CA LYS A 44 -19.95 -3.96 15.21
C LYS A 44 -19.16 -2.82 15.87
N GLU A 45 -19.27 -1.62 15.30
CA GLU A 45 -18.71 -0.39 15.83
C GLU A 45 -19.84 0.41 16.49
N GLN A 46 -19.98 0.30 17.81
CA GLN A 46 -21.11 0.88 18.56
C GLN A 46 -22.44 0.33 18.02
N ASP A 47 -23.25 1.17 17.35
CA ASP A 47 -24.53 0.80 16.75
C ASP A 47 -24.45 0.58 15.23
N ARG A 48 -23.25 0.59 14.68
CA ARG A 48 -22.99 0.50 13.23
C ARG A 48 -22.29 -0.81 12.90
N ILE A 49 -22.47 -1.27 11.67
CA ILE A 49 -21.78 -2.45 11.16
C ILE A 49 -20.80 -2.01 10.11
N ARG A 50 -19.51 -2.20 10.36
CA ARG A 50 -18.47 -2.08 9.35
C ARG A 50 -18.33 -3.42 8.64
N VAL A 51 -18.43 -3.37 7.32
CA VAL A 51 -18.18 -4.49 6.43
C VAL A 51 -16.83 -4.26 5.76
N THR A 52 -15.99 -5.29 5.80
CA THR A 52 -14.71 -5.34 5.10
C THR A 52 -14.79 -6.39 4.01
N VAL A 53 -14.56 -5.96 2.78
CA VAL A 53 -14.45 -6.82 1.60
C VAL A 53 -12.98 -7.00 1.28
N ARG A 54 -12.55 -8.25 1.12
CA ARG A 54 -11.23 -8.57 0.59
C ARG A 54 -11.34 -9.31 -0.72
N SER A 55 -10.40 -9.05 -1.61
CA SER A 55 -10.19 -9.82 -2.83
C SER A 55 -8.69 -10.05 -2.99
N PHE A 56 -8.30 -10.99 -3.82
CA PHE A 56 -6.89 -11.21 -4.14
C PHE A 56 -6.72 -11.50 -5.63
N GLY A 57 -5.51 -11.25 -6.11
CA GLY A 57 -5.08 -11.59 -7.44
C GLY A 57 -3.62 -12.07 -7.44
N TYR A 58 -3.20 -12.60 -8.57
CA TYR A 58 -1.82 -13.02 -8.77
C TYR A 58 -1.14 -12.12 -9.78
N VAL A 59 0.08 -11.71 -9.47
CA VAL A 59 0.94 -10.96 -10.40
C VAL A 59 2.29 -11.65 -10.54
N GLN A 60 2.88 -11.58 -11.72
CA GLN A 60 4.28 -11.96 -11.88
C GLN A 60 5.15 -10.82 -11.34
N SER A 61 5.80 -11.04 -10.20
CA SER A 61 6.73 -10.07 -9.64
C SER A 61 8.04 -10.10 -10.42
N LYS A 62 8.40 -8.98 -11.05
CA LYS A 62 9.74 -8.81 -11.65
C LYS A 62 10.84 -8.77 -10.60
N LEU A 63 10.53 -8.34 -9.37
CA LEU A 63 11.50 -8.21 -8.29
C LEU A 63 11.92 -9.58 -7.74
N HIS A 64 10.96 -10.49 -7.61
CA HIS A 64 11.18 -11.81 -7.03
C HIS A 64 11.26 -12.93 -8.08
N GLU A 65 11.07 -12.59 -9.36
CA GLU A 65 10.99 -13.53 -10.48
C GLU A 65 9.98 -14.68 -10.26
N LYS A 66 8.98 -14.45 -9.39
CA LYS A 66 7.96 -15.43 -9.02
C LYS A 66 6.57 -14.81 -9.06
N GLN A 67 5.56 -15.67 -9.10
CA GLN A 67 4.18 -15.25 -8.89
C GLN A 67 4.00 -14.81 -7.43
N SER A 68 3.46 -13.61 -7.23
CA SER A 68 3.12 -13.05 -5.92
C SER A 68 1.62 -12.85 -5.83
N THR A 69 1.08 -12.98 -4.62
CA THR A 69 -0.31 -12.67 -4.31
C THR A 69 -0.42 -11.18 -3.98
N ILE A 70 -1.34 -10.47 -4.60
CA ILE A 70 -1.74 -9.12 -4.18
C ILE A 70 -3.10 -9.22 -3.51
N ASN A 71 -3.18 -8.71 -2.28
CA ASN A 71 -4.42 -8.61 -1.54
C ASN A 71 -5.01 -7.21 -1.69
N PHE A 72 -6.33 -7.15 -1.74
CA PHE A 72 -7.12 -5.94 -1.86
C PHE A 72 -8.12 -5.87 -0.73
N GLU A 73 -8.36 -4.67 -0.19
CA GLU A 73 -9.38 -4.42 0.83
C GLU A 73 -10.23 -3.19 0.49
N TYR A 74 -11.53 -3.30 0.79
CA TYR A 74 -12.50 -2.21 0.72
C TYR A 74 -13.39 -2.23 1.97
N ASP A 75 -13.43 -1.11 2.70
CA ASP A 75 -14.18 -0.98 3.96
C ASP A 75 -15.34 0.00 3.77
N PHE A 76 -16.53 -0.36 4.28
CA PHE A 76 -17.68 0.55 4.35
C PHE A 76 -18.56 0.23 5.55
N THR A 77 -19.41 1.18 5.93
CA THR A 77 -20.40 1.01 7.00
C THR A 77 -21.78 0.86 6.38
N ILE A 78 -22.62 0.01 6.96
CA ILE A 78 -23.99 -0.24 6.46
C ILE A 78 -25.05 0.17 7.46
N SER A 79 -26.22 0.51 6.93
CA SER A 79 -27.42 0.89 7.69
C SER A 79 -28.51 -0.19 7.67
N GLU A 80 -28.54 -1.04 6.65
CA GLU A 80 -29.58 -2.04 6.44
C GLU A 80 -28.97 -3.35 5.92
N ILE A 81 -29.53 -4.48 6.38
CA ILE A 81 -29.19 -5.83 5.94
C ILE A 81 -30.48 -6.51 5.45
N PRO A 82 -30.91 -6.27 4.21
CA PRO A 82 -32.09 -6.95 3.67
C PRO A 82 -31.81 -8.44 3.46
N LYS A 83 -32.88 -9.22 3.34
CA LYS A 83 -32.76 -10.64 3.00
C LYS A 83 -32.27 -10.79 1.56
N PRO A 84 -31.34 -11.71 1.28
CA PRO A 84 -30.94 -12.01 -0.09
C PRO A 84 -32.13 -12.47 -0.94
N ALA A 85 -32.06 -12.19 -2.25
CA ALA A 85 -33.11 -12.54 -3.20
C ALA A 85 -32.53 -13.06 -4.53
N PRO A 86 -33.28 -13.88 -5.29
CA PRO A 86 -32.96 -14.18 -6.68
C PRO A 86 -32.95 -12.91 -7.54
N SER A 87 -32.04 -12.86 -8.50
CA SER A 87 -31.88 -11.77 -9.46
C SER A 87 -31.24 -12.27 -10.76
N ASP A 88 -31.06 -11.37 -11.72
CA ASP A 88 -30.41 -11.64 -13.00
C ASP A 88 -29.25 -10.66 -13.21
N HIS A 89 -28.02 -11.18 -13.25
CA HIS A 89 -26.81 -10.37 -13.43
C HIS A 89 -26.26 -10.52 -14.87
N LEU A 90 -25.76 -9.42 -15.43
CA LEU A 90 -24.97 -9.44 -16.66
C LEU A 90 -23.56 -9.93 -16.32
N GLU A 91 -23.02 -10.88 -17.10
CA GLU A 91 -21.65 -11.36 -16.89
C GLU A 91 -20.65 -10.24 -17.19
N PRO A 92 -19.78 -9.86 -16.24
CA PRO A 92 -18.70 -8.93 -16.51
C PRO A 92 -17.65 -9.60 -17.40
N LEU A 93 -17.35 -9.07 -18.60
CA LEU A 93 -16.37 -9.62 -19.55
C LEU A 93 -14.91 -9.32 -19.15
N GLY A 94 -14.60 -9.42 -17.86
CA GLY A 94 -13.30 -9.16 -17.28
C GLY A 94 -13.24 -7.89 -16.43
N ASN A 95 -12.11 -7.72 -15.75
CA ASN A 95 -11.86 -6.60 -14.84
C ASN A 95 -11.21 -5.41 -15.57
N THR A 96 -11.62 -5.15 -16.81
CA THR A 96 -11.09 -4.04 -17.59
C THR A 96 -11.89 -2.77 -17.32
N GLY A 97 -11.24 -1.61 -17.36
CA GLY A 97 -11.89 -0.35 -17.06
C GLY A 97 -13.04 0.03 -17.99
N ALA A 98 -13.20 -0.65 -19.13
CA ALA A 98 -14.32 -0.49 -20.04
C ALA A 98 -15.44 -1.47 -19.66
N LYS A 99 -16.69 -0.97 -19.54
CA LYS A 99 -17.90 -1.77 -19.29
C LYS A 99 -18.17 -2.72 -20.45
N GLN A 100 -17.48 -3.84 -20.49
CA GLN A 100 -17.84 -4.94 -21.36
C GLN A 100 -18.62 -5.94 -20.52
N TYR A 101 -19.91 -6.02 -20.79
CA TYR A 101 -20.79 -7.03 -20.23
C TYR A 101 -21.24 -7.93 -21.36
N SER A 102 -21.50 -9.21 -21.07
CA SER A 102 -22.24 -10.02 -22.01
C SER A 102 -23.63 -9.43 -22.22
N ASP A 103 -24.20 -9.58 -23.41
CA ASP A 103 -25.64 -9.27 -23.62
C ASP A 103 -26.54 -10.23 -22.84
N ASN A 104 -26.00 -11.38 -22.41
CA ASN A 104 -26.70 -12.40 -21.65
C ASN A 104 -26.80 -12.01 -20.18
N LYS A 105 -27.99 -12.24 -19.60
CA LYS A 105 -28.22 -12.24 -18.16
C LYS A 105 -28.24 -13.67 -17.65
N TYR A 106 -27.62 -13.90 -16.51
CA TYR A 106 -27.57 -15.20 -15.87
C TYR A 106 -28.22 -15.15 -14.48
N PRO A 107 -28.95 -16.20 -14.08
CA PRO A 107 -29.57 -16.27 -12.76
C PRO A 107 -28.55 -16.22 -11.63
N SER A 108 -28.80 -15.34 -10.67
CA SER A 108 -27.91 -15.04 -9.56
C SER A 108 -28.69 -14.87 -8.25
N TYR A 109 -27.95 -14.85 -7.13
CA TYR A 109 -28.49 -14.42 -5.84
C TYR A 109 -27.76 -13.16 -5.40
N GLU A 110 -28.51 -12.18 -4.92
CA GLU A 110 -27.99 -10.89 -4.51
C GLU A 110 -28.34 -10.56 -3.05
N LEU A 111 -27.38 -9.94 -2.37
CA LEU A 111 -27.55 -9.23 -1.11
C LEU A 111 -27.18 -7.77 -1.35
N VAL A 112 -28.20 -6.91 -1.44
CA VAL A 112 -28.03 -5.47 -1.66
C VAL A 112 -27.89 -4.76 -0.33
N LEU A 113 -26.75 -4.13 -0.07
CA LEU A 113 -26.49 -3.40 1.18
C LEU A 113 -26.59 -1.90 0.96
N THR A 114 -27.10 -1.18 1.98
CA THR A 114 -27.20 0.28 1.99
C THR A 114 -26.05 0.87 2.80
N LYS A 115 -25.10 1.55 2.13
CA LYS A 115 -23.99 2.25 2.77
C LYS A 115 -24.49 3.42 3.64
N GLU A 116 -23.90 3.58 4.81
CA GLU A 116 -24.13 4.71 5.69
C GLU A 116 -23.32 5.94 5.23
N ASN A 117 -23.84 7.15 5.45
CA ASN A 117 -23.17 8.42 5.16
C ASN A 117 -22.84 8.67 3.67
N GLU A 118 -23.39 7.88 2.76
CA GLU A 118 -23.32 8.13 1.33
C GLU A 118 -24.52 8.97 0.87
N ALA A 119 -24.23 10.19 0.40
CA ALA A 119 -25.23 11.15 -0.03
C ALA A 119 -25.69 10.90 -1.47
N ASP A 120 -24.83 10.32 -2.31
CA ASP A 120 -25.14 10.01 -3.70
C ASP A 120 -25.99 8.73 -3.77
N PRO A 121 -27.25 8.80 -4.23
CA PRO A 121 -28.14 7.63 -4.30
C PRO A 121 -27.57 6.46 -5.10
N ASP A 122 -26.77 6.73 -6.13
CA ASP A 122 -26.18 5.69 -6.98
C ASP A 122 -25.04 4.98 -6.26
N LYS A 123 -24.26 5.71 -5.46
CA LYS A 123 -23.15 5.16 -4.67
C LYS A 123 -23.64 4.55 -3.36
N LYS A 124 -24.88 4.85 -2.93
CA LYS A 124 -25.44 4.41 -1.65
C LYS A 124 -25.63 2.90 -1.56
N LYS A 125 -25.73 2.21 -2.70
CA LYS A 125 -25.91 0.76 -2.75
C LYS A 125 -24.61 0.06 -3.16
N CYS A 126 -24.38 -1.10 -2.56
CA CYS A 126 -23.45 -2.11 -3.05
C CYS A 126 -24.11 -3.48 -3.02
N VAL A 127 -23.63 -4.40 -3.85
CA VAL A 127 -24.25 -5.70 -4.06
C VAL A 127 -23.20 -6.78 -3.83
N ILE A 128 -23.53 -7.74 -2.98
CA ILE A 128 -22.79 -8.99 -2.82
C ILE A 128 -23.58 -10.06 -3.55
N TRP A 129 -22.96 -10.77 -4.47
CA TRP A 129 -23.72 -11.71 -5.31
C TRP A 129 -22.90 -12.91 -5.74
N GLU A 130 -23.58 -13.96 -6.18
CA GLU A 130 -22.98 -15.11 -6.85
C GLU A 130 -23.98 -15.74 -7.83
N TRP A 131 -23.46 -16.53 -8.76
CA TRP A 131 -24.28 -17.31 -9.69
C TRP A 131 -25.08 -18.38 -8.94
N SER A 132 -26.35 -18.54 -9.31
CA SER A 132 -27.26 -19.46 -8.60
C SER A 132 -26.86 -20.93 -8.74
N ASN A 133 -26.31 -21.33 -9.90
CA ASN A 133 -25.83 -22.69 -10.20
C ASN A 133 -26.77 -23.82 -9.77
N ASP A 134 -28.09 -23.60 -9.87
CA ASP A 134 -29.15 -24.52 -9.42
C ASP A 134 -29.10 -24.91 -7.92
N VAL A 135 -28.39 -24.14 -7.09
CA VAL A 135 -28.31 -24.33 -5.63
C VAL A 135 -29.42 -23.52 -4.93
N PRO A 136 -30.11 -24.07 -3.91
CA PRO A 136 -31.07 -23.31 -3.12
C PRO A 136 -30.40 -22.12 -2.40
N LEU A 137 -31.05 -20.94 -2.39
CA LEU A 137 -30.52 -19.72 -1.77
C LEU A 137 -29.91 -19.92 -0.38
N LYS A 138 -30.51 -20.76 0.48
CA LYS A 138 -30.02 -20.96 1.86
C LYS A 138 -28.65 -21.66 1.95
N GLU A 139 -28.22 -22.33 0.90
CA GLU A 139 -26.96 -23.07 0.85
C GLU A 139 -25.82 -22.25 0.21
N THR A 140 -26.14 -21.06 -0.28
CA THR A 140 -25.21 -20.22 -1.04
C THR A 140 -24.29 -19.41 -0.12
N ASN A 141 -23.14 -18.97 -0.64
CA ASN A 141 -22.21 -18.12 0.09
C ASN A 141 -22.80 -16.72 0.37
N VAL A 142 -23.66 -16.20 -0.50
CA VAL A 142 -24.40 -14.93 -0.27
C VAL A 142 -25.27 -15.05 0.98
N TYR A 143 -25.95 -16.18 1.17
CA TYR A 143 -26.76 -16.39 2.37
C TYR A 143 -25.90 -16.57 3.62
N LYS A 144 -24.72 -17.20 3.52
CA LYS A 144 -23.74 -17.26 4.63
C LYS A 144 -23.25 -15.87 5.05
N VAL A 145 -23.01 -14.97 4.09
CA VAL A 145 -22.66 -13.57 4.39
C VAL A 145 -23.83 -12.86 5.06
N TYR A 146 -25.06 -13.04 4.58
CA TYR A 146 -26.25 -12.50 5.23
C TYR A 146 -26.38 -12.95 6.68
N THR A 147 -26.24 -14.26 6.97
CA THR A 147 -26.31 -14.77 8.35
C THR A 147 -25.19 -14.20 9.21
N MET A 148 -23.96 -14.12 8.70
CA MET A 148 -22.84 -13.50 9.43
C MET A 148 -23.15 -12.03 9.79
N LEU A 149 -23.70 -11.25 8.87
CA LEU A 149 -24.07 -9.85 9.14
C LEU A 149 -25.19 -9.73 10.18
N GLN A 150 -26.19 -10.61 10.14
CA GLN A 150 -27.26 -10.68 11.14
C GLN A 150 -26.73 -11.06 12.53
N ASP A 151 -25.78 -12.00 12.59
CA ASP A 151 -25.14 -12.41 13.85
C ASP A 151 -24.34 -11.26 14.46
N VAL A 152 -23.57 -10.52 13.64
CA VAL A 152 -22.86 -9.31 14.06
C VAL A 152 -23.83 -8.22 14.52
N GLN A 153 -24.96 -8.02 13.83
CA GLN A 153 -25.97 -7.02 14.20
C GLN A 153 -26.57 -7.31 15.58
N THR A 154 -26.98 -8.56 15.79
CA THR A 154 -27.67 -9.03 17.00
C THR A 154 -26.71 -9.29 18.17
N GLY A 155 -25.42 -9.41 17.91
CA GLY A 155 -24.43 -9.80 18.91
C GLY A 155 -24.53 -11.28 19.30
N SER A 156 -25.16 -12.11 18.48
CA SER A 156 -25.42 -13.53 18.76
C SER A 156 -24.20 -14.43 18.59
N SER A 157 -23.08 -13.90 18.10
CA SER A 157 -21.81 -14.61 17.97
C SER A 157 -21.26 -14.95 19.36
N GLY A 158 -21.53 -16.16 19.85
CA GLY A 158 -21.09 -16.70 21.15
C GLY A 158 -19.58 -16.94 21.30
N GLY A 159 -18.73 -16.17 20.62
CA GLY A 159 -17.28 -16.17 20.77
C GLY A 159 -16.83 -14.93 21.53
N THR A 160 -15.93 -15.11 22.50
CA THR A 160 -15.18 -14.08 23.26
C THR A 160 -15.25 -12.69 22.64
N GLU A 161 -15.75 -11.69 23.39
CA GLU A 161 -15.79 -10.27 23.01
C GLU A 161 -14.47 -9.86 22.33
N LYS A 162 -14.42 -9.97 21.00
CA LYS A 162 -13.30 -9.41 20.25
C LYS A 162 -13.47 -7.90 20.35
N PRO A 163 -12.41 -7.13 20.63
CA PRO A 163 -12.51 -5.68 20.66
C PRO A 163 -13.18 -5.19 19.38
N ASN A 164 -14.08 -4.20 19.49
CA ASN A 164 -14.91 -3.65 18.39
C ASN A 164 -14.12 -3.03 17.22
N ASN A 165 -12.80 -3.23 17.18
CA ASN A 165 -11.88 -2.72 16.17
C ASN A 165 -10.87 -3.77 15.65
N VAL A 166 -11.04 -5.05 16.01
CA VAL A 166 -10.26 -6.16 15.45
C VAL A 166 -11.06 -6.80 14.32
N ILE A 167 -10.64 -6.53 13.08
CA ILE A 167 -11.26 -7.10 11.89
C ILE A 167 -10.81 -8.56 11.76
N PRO A 168 -11.72 -9.54 11.66
CA PRO A 168 -11.35 -10.93 11.43
C PRO A 168 -10.48 -11.07 10.17
N PHE A 169 -9.34 -11.74 10.33
CA PHE A 169 -8.58 -12.21 9.18
C PHE A 169 -9.24 -13.47 8.67
N LEU A 170 -9.66 -13.44 7.41
CA LEU A 170 -10.11 -14.62 6.70
C LEU A 170 -8.87 -15.14 5.98
N PRO A 171 -8.22 -16.19 6.51
CA PRO A 171 -6.97 -16.63 5.92
C PRO A 171 -7.25 -17.11 4.49
N PHE A 172 -6.48 -16.60 3.54
CA PHE A 172 -6.60 -16.99 2.13
C PHE A 172 -6.05 -18.42 1.88
N SER A 173 -5.37 -19.00 2.87
CA SER A 173 -4.91 -20.40 2.86
C SER A 173 -5.11 -21.05 4.22
N ASP A 174 -5.19 -22.38 4.25
CA ASP A 174 -5.25 -23.16 5.48
C ASP A 174 -4.05 -22.84 6.39
N GLN A 175 -4.37 -22.30 7.57
CA GLN A 175 -3.52 -22.23 8.76
C GLN A 175 -2.04 -21.86 8.54
N GLU A 176 -1.74 -20.57 8.39
CA GLU A 176 -0.53 -20.06 9.04
C GLU A 176 -0.96 -19.52 10.41
N ASP A 177 -0.36 -20.07 11.48
CA ASP A 177 -0.54 -19.54 12.83
C ASP A 177 -0.26 -18.04 12.80
N LEU A 178 -1.19 -17.25 13.35
CA LEU A 178 -1.01 -15.81 13.41
C LEU A 178 0.26 -15.51 14.20
N PRO A 179 1.18 -14.71 13.66
CA PRO A 179 2.44 -14.44 14.34
C PRO A 179 2.18 -13.76 15.69
N GLU A 180 2.85 -14.22 16.75
CA GLU A 180 2.74 -13.59 18.07
C GLU A 180 3.47 -12.23 18.14
N GLN A 181 4.31 -11.94 17.14
CA GLN A 181 5.00 -10.66 17.03
C GLN A 181 4.04 -9.53 16.61
N VAL A 182 4.33 -8.31 17.07
CA VAL A 182 3.71 -7.10 16.53
C VAL A 182 4.15 -6.89 15.09
N LEU A 183 3.23 -7.07 14.17
CA LEU A 183 3.45 -6.94 12.73
C LEU A 183 2.34 -6.07 12.13
N PRO A 184 2.63 -4.84 11.66
CA PRO A 184 1.62 -3.96 11.07
C PRO A 184 1.18 -4.45 9.69
N ILE A 185 0.02 -3.96 9.26
CA ILE A 185 -0.49 -4.13 7.90
C ILE A 185 -0.58 -2.76 7.27
N ILE A 186 0.05 -2.61 6.11
CA ILE A 186 0.06 -1.34 5.39
C ILE A 186 -1.02 -1.38 4.33
N TYR A 187 -1.87 -0.36 4.31
CA TYR A 187 -2.91 -0.18 3.30
C TYR A 187 -2.57 1.03 2.44
N GLN A 188 -2.62 0.86 1.13
CA GLN A 188 -2.34 1.92 0.17
C GLN A 188 -3.41 1.93 -0.92
N PRO A 189 -3.95 3.09 -1.33
CA PRO A 189 -4.87 3.17 -2.47
C PRO A 189 -4.33 2.45 -3.70
N ALA A 190 -5.16 1.54 -4.25
CA ALA A 190 -4.85 0.71 -5.41
C ALA A 190 -4.99 1.50 -6.72
N ILE A 191 -4.10 2.46 -6.92
CA ILE A 191 -4.03 3.29 -8.13
C ILE A 191 -2.76 2.96 -8.89
N ASP A 192 -2.85 1.93 -9.73
CA ASP A 192 -1.71 1.32 -10.43
C ASP A 192 -0.92 2.30 -11.32
N THR A 193 -1.59 3.30 -11.88
CA THR A 193 -0.98 4.28 -12.79
C THR A 193 0.03 5.20 -12.11
N LEU A 194 -0.02 5.34 -10.78
CA LEU A 194 0.96 6.15 -10.04
C LEU A 194 2.35 5.51 -9.96
N LYS A 195 2.47 4.20 -10.27
CA LYS A 195 3.71 3.40 -10.15
C LYS A 195 4.40 3.54 -8.79
N ASN A 196 3.62 3.89 -7.78
CA ASN A 196 4.11 4.34 -6.51
C ASN A 196 3.79 3.32 -5.43
N PHE A 197 4.59 2.26 -5.37
CA PHE A 197 4.22 1.03 -4.67
C PHE A 197 5.26 0.71 -3.61
N ILE A 198 4.83 0.15 -2.49
CA ILE A 198 5.75 -0.36 -1.47
C ILE A 198 6.51 -1.56 -2.05
N ARG A 199 7.82 -1.54 -1.88
CA ARG A 199 8.75 -2.61 -2.28
C ARG A 199 9.26 -3.41 -1.10
N GLN A 200 9.59 -2.69 -0.03
CA GLN A 200 10.14 -3.32 1.17
C GLN A 200 9.49 -2.74 2.43
N ILE A 201 9.33 -3.59 3.42
CA ILE A 201 8.84 -3.24 4.75
C ILE A 201 9.82 -3.81 5.77
N HIS A 202 10.50 -2.94 6.50
CA HIS A 202 11.38 -3.34 7.58
C HIS A 202 10.73 -3.06 8.93
N ILE A 203 10.68 -4.06 9.80
CA ILE A 203 10.11 -3.96 11.14
C ILE A 203 11.23 -4.25 12.14
N PHE A 204 11.67 -3.20 12.83
CA PHE A 204 12.75 -3.27 13.81
C PHE A 204 12.21 -3.02 15.22
N LYS A 205 12.51 -3.92 16.16
CA LYS A 205 12.17 -3.74 17.57
C LYS A 205 13.22 -2.85 18.23
N ILE A 206 12.88 -1.58 18.49
CA ILE A 206 13.78 -0.65 19.19
C ILE A 206 13.94 -1.06 20.65
N SER A 207 12.83 -1.40 21.30
CA SER A 207 12.78 -1.80 22.71
C SER A 207 11.54 -2.66 22.97
N ASP A 208 11.31 -3.08 24.22
CA ASP A 208 10.10 -3.81 24.60
C ASP A 208 8.81 -2.99 24.51
N ILE A 209 8.92 -1.68 24.33
CA ILE A 209 7.78 -0.76 24.25
C ILE A 209 7.64 -0.09 22.88
N GLU A 210 8.51 -0.40 21.91
CA GLU A 210 8.60 0.38 20.68
C GLU A 210 9.15 -0.43 19.50
N TYR A 211 8.46 -0.31 18.35
CA TYR A 211 8.94 -0.76 17.05
C TYR A 211 9.09 0.42 16.09
N GLU A 212 10.13 0.41 15.26
CA GLU A 212 10.26 1.24 14.07
C GLU A 212 9.87 0.42 12.84
N VAL A 213 9.04 1.02 12.00
CA VAL A 213 8.62 0.44 10.72
C VAL A 213 9.10 1.35 9.63
N THR A 214 9.90 0.82 8.71
CA THR A 214 10.48 1.55 7.58
C THR A 214 9.93 0.98 6.27
N LEU A 215 9.36 1.84 5.45
CA LEU A 215 8.76 1.53 4.16
C LEU A 215 9.66 2.06 3.05
N ILE A 216 9.96 1.21 2.05
CA ILE A 216 10.70 1.62 0.85
C ILE A 216 9.73 1.60 -0.32
N PHE A 217 9.57 2.73 -0.98
CA PHE A 217 8.71 2.88 -2.16
C PHE A 217 9.52 2.87 -3.44
N ASN A 218 8.89 2.38 -4.51
CA ASN A 218 9.52 2.28 -5.83
C ASN A 218 9.87 3.65 -6.46
N ASN A 219 9.22 4.75 -6.05
CA ASN A 219 9.45 6.08 -6.62
C ASN A 219 9.01 7.19 -5.64
N GLU A 220 9.68 8.34 -5.59
CA GLU A 220 9.11 9.59 -5.08
C GLU A 220 9.16 10.60 -6.24
N GLU A 221 8.03 10.89 -6.86
CA GLU A 221 7.95 12.04 -7.75
C GLU A 221 7.25 13.15 -7.00
N LEU A 222 7.99 14.18 -6.58
CA LEU A 222 7.43 15.43 -6.05
C LEU A 222 6.80 16.22 -7.20
N ARG A 223 5.50 16.53 -7.11
CA ARG A 223 4.66 16.83 -8.28
C ARG A 223 4.34 18.31 -8.47
N ASP A 224 4.32 19.10 -7.39
CA ASP A 224 3.80 20.47 -7.42
C ASP A 224 4.79 21.55 -7.92
N SER A 225 6.00 21.20 -8.37
CA SER A 225 6.90 22.18 -9.00
C SER A 225 8.00 21.55 -9.85
N LYS A 226 7.96 21.79 -11.18
CA LYS A 226 9.01 21.38 -12.13
C LYS A 226 10.41 21.85 -11.71
N ILE A 227 10.53 23.09 -11.21
CA ILE A 227 11.80 23.70 -10.80
C ILE A 227 12.36 23.05 -9.53
N PHE A 228 11.48 22.71 -8.58
CA PHE A 228 11.89 22.06 -7.34
C PHE A 228 12.16 20.58 -7.59
N GLN A 229 11.49 19.92 -8.54
CA GLN A 229 11.76 18.54 -8.93
C GLN A 229 13.13 18.41 -9.62
N GLU A 230 13.53 19.34 -10.50
CA GLU A 230 14.90 19.39 -11.03
C GLU A 230 15.93 19.60 -9.91
N PHE A 231 15.69 20.54 -8.99
CA PHE A 231 16.58 20.78 -7.85
C PHE A 231 16.62 19.60 -6.86
N TYR A 232 15.50 18.92 -6.61
CA TYR A 232 15.39 17.81 -5.67
C TYR A 232 15.93 16.51 -6.27
N ASN A 233 15.79 16.28 -7.58
CA ASN A 233 16.44 15.17 -8.28
C ASN A 233 17.96 15.31 -8.34
N VAL A 234 18.49 16.54 -8.30
CA VAL A 234 19.93 16.83 -8.16
C VAL A 234 20.38 16.62 -6.71
N ILE A 235 19.61 17.13 -5.75
CA ILE A 235 20.01 17.15 -4.34
C ILE A 235 19.81 15.81 -3.63
N ARG A 236 18.81 15.01 -4.00
CA ARG A 236 18.48 13.78 -3.29
C ARG A 236 19.56 12.68 -3.44
N PRO A 237 20.12 12.46 -4.64
CA PRO A 237 21.33 11.66 -4.82
C PRO A 237 22.54 12.16 -4.01
N GLU A 238 22.62 13.46 -3.75
CA GLU A 238 23.76 14.11 -3.09
C GLU A 238 23.63 14.18 -1.56
N ILE A 239 22.44 14.49 -1.03
CA ILE A 239 22.14 14.55 0.41
C ILE A 239 21.85 13.17 0.96
N TYR A 240 21.06 12.38 0.23
CA TYR A 240 20.55 11.12 0.74
C TYR A 240 21.18 9.90 0.10
N GLY A 241 21.90 10.01 -1.02
CA GLY A 241 22.57 8.88 -1.68
C GLY A 241 21.67 7.95 -2.51
N ARG A 242 20.34 8.10 -2.45
CA ARG A 242 19.36 7.15 -3.02
C ARG A 242 18.25 7.80 -3.85
N THR A 243 17.56 6.99 -4.67
CA THR A 243 16.42 7.42 -5.51
C THR A 243 15.06 6.94 -4.99
N GLU A 244 15.03 5.86 -4.21
CA GLU A 244 13.82 5.32 -3.59
C GLU A 244 13.31 6.26 -2.52
N ASP A 245 12.01 6.26 -2.25
CA ASP A 245 11.50 6.90 -1.04
C ASP A 245 11.57 5.99 0.17
N VAL A 246 11.91 6.56 1.33
CA VAL A 246 12.03 5.80 2.57
C VAL A 246 11.35 6.57 3.68
N GLU A 247 10.17 6.06 4.05
CA GLU A 247 9.38 6.61 5.14
C GLU A 247 9.34 5.70 6.34
N SER A 248 9.16 6.29 7.51
CA SER A 248 9.21 5.55 8.77
C SER A 248 8.25 6.07 9.80
N PHE A 249 7.55 5.15 10.45
CA PHE A 249 6.71 5.45 11.60
C PHE A 249 7.07 4.53 12.77
N ARG A 250 6.58 4.85 13.97
CA ARG A 250 6.79 4.02 15.15
C ARG A 250 5.49 3.49 15.68
N ILE A 251 5.55 2.29 16.25
CA ILE A 251 4.46 1.63 16.98
C ILE A 251 4.86 1.61 18.45
N MET A 252 4.07 2.30 19.26
CA MET A 252 4.25 2.33 20.71
C MET A 252 3.36 1.26 21.36
N LEU A 253 3.96 0.49 22.26
CA LEU A 253 3.27 -0.55 23.01
C LEU A 253 2.91 -0.07 24.42
N VAL A 254 1.79 -0.59 24.92
CA VAL A 254 1.40 -0.53 26.33
C VAL A 254 1.03 -1.96 26.73
N ASP A 255 1.63 -2.45 27.80
CA ASP A 255 1.48 -3.84 28.27
C ASP A 255 1.77 -4.88 27.18
N GLY A 256 2.81 -4.62 26.37
CA GLY A 256 3.23 -5.51 25.27
C GLY A 256 2.32 -5.50 24.04
N LEU A 257 1.28 -4.65 24.01
CA LEU A 257 0.34 -4.55 22.91
C LEU A 257 0.41 -3.18 22.21
N PRO A 258 0.31 -3.12 20.88
CA PRO A 258 0.25 -1.86 20.13
C PRO A 258 -0.93 -1.00 20.60
N LYS A 259 -0.66 0.27 20.90
CA LYS A 259 -1.70 1.24 21.25
C LYS A 259 -1.63 2.52 20.44
N GLN A 260 -0.44 2.98 20.07
CA GLN A 260 -0.26 4.27 19.45
C GLN A 260 0.75 4.22 18.31
N PHE A 261 0.55 5.09 17.32
CA PHE A 261 1.53 5.40 16.29
C PHE A 261 2.19 6.76 16.54
N THR A 262 3.37 6.96 15.96
CA THR A 262 3.92 8.30 15.72
C THR A 262 4.37 8.44 14.27
N PHE A 263 3.97 9.52 13.61
CA PHE A 263 4.21 9.79 12.18
C PHE A 263 5.04 11.07 11.99
N GLU A 264 6.26 11.10 12.53
CA GLU A 264 7.11 12.29 12.52
C GLU A 264 7.41 12.76 11.09
N GLY A 265 6.93 13.94 10.72
CA GLY A 265 7.14 14.53 9.40
C GLY A 265 6.30 13.93 8.25
N ILE A 266 5.47 12.92 8.53
CA ILE A 266 4.73 12.16 7.50
C ILE A 266 3.25 11.95 7.86
N TYR A 267 2.69 12.69 8.81
CA TYR A 267 1.28 12.53 9.16
C TYR A 267 0.37 13.14 8.09
N SER A 268 -0.59 12.37 7.55
CA SER A 268 -1.49 12.85 6.49
C SER A 268 -2.60 13.78 6.98
N GLY A 269 -2.96 13.73 8.27
CA GLY A 269 -4.18 14.40 8.75
C GLY A 269 -5.40 13.88 7.98
N ASN A 270 -6.24 14.78 7.47
CA ASN A 270 -7.44 14.45 6.68
C ASN A 270 -7.21 14.49 5.16
N HIS A 271 -5.96 14.53 4.70
CA HIS A 271 -5.64 14.60 3.28
C HIS A 271 -5.61 13.21 2.66
N GLY A 272 -6.23 13.06 1.49
CA GLY A 272 -6.27 11.83 0.70
C GLY A 272 -5.30 11.85 -0.49
N ILE A 273 -5.54 10.95 -1.44
CA ILE A 273 -4.60 10.61 -2.52
C ILE A 273 -4.32 11.76 -3.49
N CYS A 274 -5.19 12.76 -3.53
CA CYS A 274 -5.04 13.96 -4.37
C CYS A 274 -4.10 15.03 -3.78
N ALA A 275 -3.54 14.82 -2.58
CA ALA A 275 -2.65 15.78 -1.94
C ALA A 275 -1.18 15.34 -2.10
N ASP A 276 -0.31 16.25 -2.54
CA ASP A 276 1.04 15.91 -3.01
C ASP A 276 2.21 16.43 -2.14
N THR A 277 1.94 17.21 -1.08
CA THR A 277 3.00 17.87 -0.26
C THR A 277 2.70 17.83 1.25
N ILE A 278 2.01 16.79 1.70
CA ILE A 278 1.59 16.67 3.09
C ILE A 278 2.71 16.10 3.95
N HIS A 279 3.13 16.89 4.94
CA HIS A 279 4.14 16.52 5.93
C HIS A 279 3.69 17.01 7.31
N GLY A 280 2.67 16.35 7.88
CA GLY A 280 2.18 16.65 9.23
C GLY A 280 3.14 16.17 10.32
N ASP A 281 2.85 16.54 11.56
CA ASP A 281 3.63 16.14 12.76
C ASP A 281 5.14 16.44 12.63
N LYS A 282 5.50 17.52 11.92
CA LYS A 282 6.88 18.03 11.84
C LYS A 282 7.42 18.33 13.22
N ARG A 283 8.66 17.91 13.46
CA ARG A 283 9.41 18.29 14.65
C ARG A 283 9.84 19.75 14.52
N HIS A 284 9.18 20.62 15.26
CA HIS A 284 9.63 21.99 15.43
C HIS A 284 10.67 22.06 16.55
N TRP A 285 11.65 22.97 16.45
CA TRP A 285 12.73 23.10 17.43
C TRP A 285 12.25 23.45 18.85
N TRP A 286 11.00 23.91 19.00
CA TRP A 286 10.34 24.18 20.29
C TRP A 286 9.38 23.05 20.76
N ASN A 287 9.27 21.92 20.04
CA ASN A 287 8.43 20.80 20.49
C ASN A 287 9.11 20.02 21.63
N ILE A 288 8.92 20.51 22.86
CA ILE A 288 9.43 19.91 24.10
C ILE A 288 8.77 18.53 24.41
N GLY A 289 7.62 18.22 23.77
CA GLY A 289 6.81 17.02 24.04
C GLY A 289 7.11 15.77 23.19
N GLY A 290 8.11 15.80 22.30
CA GLY A 290 8.40 14.69 21.39
C GLY A 290 7.36 14.51 20.26
N PRO A 291 7.44 13.41 19.48
CA PRO A 291 6.51 13.14 18.39
C PRO A 291 5.07 12.99 18.89
N LYS A 292 4.10 13.51 18.13
CA LYS A 292 2.68 13.39 18.50
C LYS A 292 2.24 11.92 18.43
N LYS A 293 1.62 11.45 19.50
CA LYS A 293 1.08 10.09 19.62
C LYS A 293 -0.34 10.04 19.06
N ARG A 294 -0.60 9.13 18.14
CA ARG A 294 -1.91 8.89 17.51
C ARG A 294 -2.46 7.54 17.96
N PRO A 295 -3.71 7.41 18.44
CA PRO A 295 -4.25 6.11 18.82
C PRO A 295 -4.36 5.20 17.61
N ILE A 296 -4.07 3.91 17.79
CA ILE A 296 -4.34 2.90 16.77
C ILE A 296 -5.85 2.65 16.76
N LEU A 297 -6.47 2.82 15.60
CA LEU A 297 -7.91 2.69 15.47
C LEU A 297 -8.33 1.29 15.08
N TYR A 298 -7.58 0.61 14.21
CA TYR A 298 -7.97 -0.67 13.63
C TYR A 298 -6.86 -1.69 13.69
N PHE A 299 -7.26 -2.95 13.81
CA PHE A 299 -6.39 -4.11 13.84
C PHE A 299 -6.92 -5.19 12.92
N LEU A 300 -6.03 -6.03 12.38
CA LEU A 300 -6.38 -7.22 11.62
C LEU A 300 -6.05 -8.47 12.44
N ALA A 301 -6.95 -9.44 12.44
CA ALA A 301 -6.82 -10.75 13.09
C ALA A 301 -6.76 -10.71 14.64
N SER A 302 -5.89 -9.90 15.21
CA SER A 302 -5.63 -9.74 16.64
C SER A 302 -5.18 -8.31 16.95
N ASN A 303 -5.17 -7.94 18.22
CA ASN A 303 -4.64 -6.65 18.68
C ASN A 303 -3.12 -6.49 18.51
N ARG A 304 -2.42 -7.48 17.93
CA ARG A 304 -0.97 -7.41 17.64
C ARG A 304 -0.67 -6.89 16.24
N HIS A 305 -1.66 -6.84 15.35
CA HIS A 305 -1.44 -6.45 13.95
C HIS A 305 -2.21 -5.18 13.60
N PRO A 306 -1.63 -4.00 13.89
CA PRO A 306 -2.32 -2.74 13.67
C PRO A 306 -2.36 -2.37 12.19
N LYS A 307 -3.48 -1.80 11.74
CA LYS A 307 -3.63 -1.26 10.38
C LYS A 307 -3.08 0.17 10.31
N VAL A 308 -2.33 0.48 9.27
CA VAL A 308 -1.86 1.84 8.95
C VAL A 308 -2.15 2.15 7.49
N PHE A 309 -2.53 3.39 7.21
CA PHE A 309 -2.96 3.81 5.88
C PHE A 309 -1.97 4.82 5.30
N VAL A 310 -1.45 4.51 4.12
CA VAL A 310 -0.78 5.47 3.23
C VAL A 310 -1.89 6.24 2.52
N ASN A 311 -2.05 7.51 2.85
CA ASN A 311 -3.22 8.27 2.40
C ASN A 311 -2.94 9.16 1.20
N THR A 312 -1.71 9.64 1.03
CA THR A 312 -1.36 10.61 0.01
C THR A 312 -0.43 10.01 -1.04
N SER A 313 -0.33 10.70 -2.18
CA SER A 313 0.60 10.33 -3.25
C SER A 313 2.06 10.50 -2.86
N ASN A 314 2.37 11.40 -1.91
CA ASN A 314 3.69 11.61 -1.32
C ASN A 314 3.91 10.80 -0.03
N HIS A 315 3.18 9.69 0.14
CA HIS A 315 3.39 8.71 1.22
C HIS A 315 3.10 9.16 2.65
N ALA A 316 2.35 10.24 2.85
CA ALA A 316 1.90 10.59 4.18
C ALA A 316 0.93 9.54 4.73
N LEU A 317 1.13 9.14 5.98
CA LEU A 317 0.40 8.06 6.65
C LEU A 317 -0.52 8.57 7.77
N ALA A 318 -1.53 7.78 8.11
CA ALA A 318 -2.31 7.95 9.33
C ALA A 318 -2.91 6.65 9.87
N GLN A 319 -3.47 6.74 11.08
CA GLN A 319 -4.25 5.69 11.75
C GLN A 319 -5.65 5.48 11.14
N HIS A 320 -6.05 6.30 10.18
CA HIS A 320 -7.38 6.26 9.54
C HIS A 320 -7.27 6.42 8.03
N ASP A 321 -8.26 5.87 7.34
CA ASP A 321 -8.38 5.91 5.89
C ASP A 321 -9.07 7.19 5.41
N ASN A 322 -8.35 8.01 4.65
CA ASN A 322 -8.88 9.21 3.97
C ASN A 322 -9.38 8.91 2.56
N ASN A 323 -9.22 7.68 2.08
CA ASN A 323 -9.54 7.23 0.73
C ASN A 323 -10.59 6.11 0.78
N LYS A 324 -11.64 6.30 1.59
CA LYS A 324 -12.68 5.29 1.89
C LYS A 324 -13.31 4.66 0.65
N ASN A 325 -13.42 5.44 -0.42
CA ASN A 325 -14.05 5.06 -1.68
C ASN A 325 -13.12 4.31 -2.66
N LEU A 326 -11.85 4.14 -2.30
CA LEU A 326 -10.89 3.41 -3.14
C LEU A 326 -10.64 2.02 -2.58
N TRP A 327 -10.36 1.07 -3.45
CA TRP A 327 -9.72 -0.17 -3.03
C TRP A 327 -8.30 0.11 -2.55
N LYS A 328 -7.85 -0.68 -1.59
CA LYS A 328 -6.48 -0.59 -1.05
C LYS A 328 -5.75 -1.87 -1.33
N TRP A 329 -4.51 -1.75 -1.73
CA TRP A 329 -3.56 -2.84 -1.59
C TRP A 329 -3.29 -3.10 -0.12
N GLU A 330 -3.39 -4.36 0.26
CA GLU A 330 -3.14 -4.85 1.61
C GLU A 330 -1.77 -5.54 1.63
N TYR A 331 -0.79 -4.87 2.25
CA TYR A 331 0.56 -5.40 2.41
C TYR A 331 0.66 -6.14 3.75
N LEU A 332 0.48 -7.45 3.69
CA LEU A 332 0.75 -8.33 4.83
C LEU A 332 2.26 -8.39 5.07
N THR A 333 2.65 -8.25 6.33
CA THR A 333 4.06 -8.36 6.75
C THR A 333 4.41 -9.77 7.23
N TRP A 334 3.47 -10.69 7.13
CA TRP A 334 3.62 -12.12 7.28
C TRP A 334 2.94 -12.81 6.09
N GLY A 335 3.54 -13.86 5.56
CA GLY A 335 3.06 -14.57 4.36
C GLY A 335 4.17 -14.85 3.35
N LYS A 336 4.14 -16.04 2.75
CA LYS A 336 5.21 -16.55 1.89
C LYS A 336 5.24 -15.96 0.48
N ASP A 337 4.08 -15.54 -0.02
CA ASP A 337 3.89 -15.09 -1.41
C ASP A 337 3.58 -13.60 -1.53
N ASN A 338 4.03 -12.81 -0.55
CA ASN A 338 3.86 -11.36 -0.55
C ASN A 338 4.61 -10.70 -1.73
N PRO A 339 4.08 -9.58 -2.26
CA PRO A 339 4.70 -8.84 -3.36
C PRO A 339 5.81 -7.89 -2.86
N VAL A 340 6.10 -7.92 -1.55
CA VAL A 340 7.06 -7.05 -0.86
C VAL A 340 8.11 -7.88 -0.13
N VAL A 341 9.32 -7.33 -0.06
CA VAL A 341 10.38 -7.85 0.80
C VAL A 341 10.11 -7.42 2.24
N VAL A 342 10.09 -8.36 3.17
CA VAL A 342 9.99 -8.06 4.61
C VAL A 342 11.37 -8.24 5.25
N GLY A 343 11.80 -7.27 6.07
CA GLY A 343 13.08 -7.32 6.76
C GLY A 343 13.03 -6.73 8.18
N HIS A 344 14.20 -6.65 8.82
CA HIS A 344 14.33 -6.23 10.22
C HIS A 344 15.44 -5.20 10.42
N LYS A 345 15.49 -4.19 9.53
CA LYS A 345 16.52 -3.14 9.56
C LYS A 345 15.93 -1.84 10.06
N ARG A 346 16.74 -1.05 10.75
CA ARG A 346 16.39 0.33 11.12
C ARG A 346 16.45 1.25 9.90
N LYS A 347 15.85 2.43 10.03
CA LYS A 347 15.87 3.42 8.93
C LYS A 347 17.28 3.84 8.54
N ASP A 348 18.19 4.04 9.50
CA ASP A 348 19.58 4.40 9.25
C ASP A 348 20.33 3.30 8.47
N GLU A 349 20.14 2.04 8.85
CA GLU A 349 20.70 0.88 8.13
C GLU A 349 20.14 0.74 6.70
N VAL A 350 18.83 0.93 6.53
CA VAL A 350 18.20 0.90 5.19
C VAL A 350 18.77 2.02 4.32
N ASN A 351 18.88 3.24 4.85
CA ASN A 351 19.47 4.36 4.12
C ASN A 351 20.93 4.06 3.73
N ALA A 352 21.74 3.54 4.66
CA ALA A 352 23.13 3.20 4.38
C ALA A 352 23.24 2.17 3.24
N LEU A 353 22.43 1.10 3.26
CA LEU A 353 22.44 0.08 2.22
C LEU A 353 22.02 0.59 0.85
N LEU A 354 20.99 1.44 0.80
CA LEU A 354 20.57 2.05 -0.45
C LEU A 354 21.69 2.96 -1.00
N ASN A 355 22.37 3.69 -0.13
CA ASN A 355 23.47 4.57 -0.52
C ASN A 355 24.64 3.78 -1.10
N ASP A 356 25.06 2.73 -0.41
CA ASP A 356 26.14 1.85 -0.87
C ASP A 356 25.81 1.20 -2.22
N PHE A 357 24.55 0.80 -2.43
CA PHE A 357 24.08 0.22 -3.69
C PHE A 357 24.14 1.24 -4.84
N HIS A 358 23.61 2.45 -4.63
CA HIS A 358 23.61 3.52 -5.63
C HIS A 358 25.02 3.98 -5.96
N GLU A 359 25.90 4.10 -4.95
CA GLU A 359 27.31 4.41 -5.14
C GLU A 359 27.99 3.35 -6.00
N SER A 360 27.78 2.07 -5.68
CA SER A 360 28.33 0.95 -6.45
C SER A 360 27.86 0.96 -7.91
N LEU A 361 26.57 1.21 -8.16
CA LEU A 361 26.01 1.29 -9.51
C LEU A 361 26.63 2.44 -10.31
N ARG A 362 26.72 3.64 -9.71
CA ARG A 362 27.35 4.82 -10.34
C ARG A 362 28.81 4.54 -10.68
N VAL A 363 29.54 3.89 -9.78
CA VAL A 363 30.93 3.48 -9.99
C VAL A 363 31.04 2.50 -11.17
N GLU A 364 30.16 1.52 -11.31
CA GLU A 364 30.18 0.58 -12.45
C GLU A 364 29.81 1.24 -13.79
N VAL A 365 28.89 2.21 -13.80
CA VAL A 365 28.57 3.01 -15.00
C VAL A 365 29.78 3.83 -15.44
N ILE A 366 30.42 4.54 -14.50
CA ILE A 366 31.65 5.31 -14.80
C ILE A 366 32.75 4.38 -15.30
N LYS A 367 32.95 3.23 -14.63
CA LYS A 367 33.94 2.23 -15.02
C LYS A 367 33.71 1.74 -16.45
N SER A 368 32.47 1.39 -16.78
CA SER A 368 32.11 0.93 -18.14
C SER A 368 32.38 2.01 -19.19
N GLU A 369 32.07 3.27 -18.89
CA GLU A 369 32.31 4.39 -19.80
C GLU A 369 33.81 4.74 -19.93
N ILE A 370 34.63 4.51 -18.89
CA ILE A 370 36.10 4.59 -18.98
C ILE A 370 36.63 3.52 -19.91
N GLN A 371 36.28 2.24 -19.65
CA GLN A 371 36.78 1.08 -20.41
C GLN A 371 36.35 1.12 -21.89
N LYS A 372 35.23 1.76 -22.21
CA LYS A 372 34.75 1.93 -23.59
C LYS A 372 35.60 2.91 -24.41
N ASN A 373 36.21 3.90 -23.77
CA ASN A 373 36.82 5.05 -24.46
C ASN A 373 38.33 5.18 -24.24
N HIS A 374 38.92 4.41 -23.32
CA HIS A 374 40.33 4.53 -22.97
C HIS A 374 40.96 3.18 -22.60
N ASP A 375 42.24 3.02 -22.95
CA ASP A 375 43.08 1.91 -22.50
C ASP A 375 43.62 2.19 -21.08
N GLU A 376 43.98 1.13 -20.34
CA GLU A 376 44.36 1.20 -18.91
C GLU A 376 45.58 2.09 -18.60
N HIS A 377 46.39 2.44 -19.61
CA HIS A 377 47.60 3.24 -19.43
C HIS A 377 47.36 4.75 -19.23
N ASP A 378 46.15 5.27 -19.52
CA ASP A 378 45.85 6.72 -19.46
C ASP A 378 44.99 7.15 -18.26
N LEU A 379 44.72 6.24 -17.32
CA LEU A 379 43.73 6.44 -16.25
C LEU A 379 43.98 7.67 -15.35
N ASP A 380 45.23 8.08 -15.15
CA ASP A 380 45.57 9.20 -14.26
C ASP A 380 45.34 10.58 -14.91
N ASN A 381 45.29 10.66 -16.24
CA ASN A 381 45.05 11.91 -16.98
C ASN A 381 43.57 12.16 -17.32
N ILE A 382 42.72 11.14 -17.21
CA ILE A 382 41.31 11.21 -17.64
C ILE A 382 40.34 11.57 -16.51
N ALA A 383 40.80 11.59 -15.24
CA ALA A 383 39.93 11.82 -14.08
C ALA A 383 39.11 13.12 -14.19
N GLY A 384 39.70 14.21 -14.71
CA GLY A 384 38.99 15.48 -14.92
C GLY A 384 37.86 15.41 -15.95
N LYS A 385 38.04 14.60 -17.02
CA LYS A 385 37.03 14.39 -18.07
C LYS A 385 35.84 13.60 -17.51
N TYR A 386 36.12 12.52 -16.78
CA TYR A 386 35.08 11.67 -16.19
C TYR A 386 34.39 12.28 -14.98
N ARG A 387 35.03 13.23 -14.30
CA ARG A 387 34.36 14.07 -13.30
C ARG A 387 33.20 14.85 -13.93
N THR A 388 33.46 15.54 -15.05
CA THR A 388 32.40 16.29 -15.76
C THR A 388 31.28 15.38 -16.25
N PHE A 389 31.62 14.16 -16.69
CA PHE A 389 30.64 13.13 -17.02
C PHE A 389 29.79 12.76 -15.80
N ALA A 390 30.41 12.40 -14.67
CA ALA A 390 29.70 12.00 -13.45
C ALA A 390 28.83 13.13 -12.87
N GLU A 391 29.32 14.38 -12.89
CA GLU A 391 28.54 15.56 -12.48
C GLU A 391 27.26 15.70 -13.32
N LYS A 392 27.34 15.50 -14.63
CA LYS A 392 26.19 15.64 -15.54
C LYS A 392 25.27 14.44 -15.52
N GLU A 393 25.83 13.25 -15.54
CA GLU A 393 25.08 11.99 -15.63
C GLU A 393 24.30 11.70 -14.34
N PHE A 394 24.92 11.96 -13.18
CA PHE A 394 24.31 11.67 -11.89
C PHE A 394 23.82 12.91 -11.15
N LEU A 395 24.01 14.10 -11.71
CA LEU A 395 23.61 15.37 -11.11
C LEU A 395 24.17 15.55 -9.69
N VAL A 396 25.45 15.20 -9.49
CA VAL A 396 26.12 15.24 -8.17
C VAL A 396 27.13 16.39 -8.09
N SER A 397 27.43 16.87 -6.88
CA SER A 397 28.47 17.88 -6.71
C SER A 397 29.83 17.43 -7.20
N PRO A 398 30.70 18.40 -7.53
CA PRO A 398 32.04 18.10 -7.98
C PRO A 398 32.88 17.28 -7.00
N ARG A 399 32.59 17.37 -5.70
CA ARG A 399 33.27 16.56 -4.68
C ARG A 399 32.90 15.09 -4.83
N LEU A 400 31.61 14.78 -4.82
CA LEU A 400 31.12 13.41 -4.94
C LEU A 400 31.48 12.81 -6.31
N ALA A 401 31.39 13.59 -7.39
CA ALA A 401 31.87 13.17 -8.71
C ALA A 401 33.33 12.74 -8.71
N ASN A 402 34.21 13.48 -8.03
CA ASN A 402 35.62 13.11 -7.90
C ASN A 402 35.81 11.80 -7.11
N GLU A 403 35.05 11.59 -6.03
CA GLU A 403 35.11 10.36 -5.23
C GLU A 403 34.66 9.15 -6.06
N LEU A 404 33.52 9.25 -6.75
CA LEU A 404 33.00 8.19 -7.64
C LEU A 404 33.99 7.82 -8.76
N VAL A 405 34.59 8.83 -9.41
CA VAL A 405 35.59 8.59 -10.48
C VAL A 405 36.85 7.93 -9.93
N ARG A 406 37.33 8.36 -8.76
CA ARG A 406 38.48 7.72 -8.09
C ARG A 406 38.20 6.26 -7.75
N MET A 407 37.01 5.95 -7.25
CA MET A 407 36.59 4.58 -6.96
C MET A 407 36.52 3.73 -8.23
N ALA A 408 35.96 4.27 -9.32
CA ALA A 408 35.89 3.59 -10.61
C ALA A 408 37.29 3.28 -11.16
N ILE A 409 38.19 4.26 -11.15
CA ILE A 409 39.60 4.06 -11.55
C ILE A 409 40.27 3.02 -10.67
N ASN A 410 40.06 3.06 -9.35
CA ASN A 410 40.65 2.09 -8.43
C ASN A 410 40.16 0.66 -8.72
N LYS A 411 38.87 0.48 -9.03
CA LYS A 411 38.31 -0.83 -9.44
C LYS A 411 38.84 -1.31 -10.80
N ILE A 412 39.21 -0.42 -11.71
CA ILE A 412 39.85 -0.79 -12.97
C ILE A 412 41.29 -1.24 -12.71
N LYS A 413 42.05 -0.47 -11.92
CA LYS A 413 43.45 -0.77 -11.61
C LYS A 413 43.62 -2.04 -10.76
N ASN A 414 42.62 -2.36 -9.93
CA ASN A 414 42.63 -3.50 -9.02
C ASN A 414 41.39 -4.37 -9.20
N PRO A 415 41.30 -5.15 -10.31
CA PRO A 415 40.22 -6.12 -10.48
C PRO A 415 40.40 -7.23 -9.44
N ALA A 416 39.39 -7.42 -8.59
CA ALA A 416 39.37 -8.46 -7.56
C ALA A 416 39.31 -9.87 -8.14
#